data_AF-A0A976QFV2-F1
#
_entry.id   AF-A0A976QFV2-F1
#
_cell.length_a   1.000
_cell.length_b   1.000
_cell.length_c   1.000
_cell.angle_alpha   90.00
_cell.angle_beta   90.00
_cell.angle_gamma   90.00
#
_symmetry.space_group_name_H-M   'P 1'
#
loop_
_entity.id
_entity.type
_entity.pdbx_description
1 polymer ?
#
loop_
_entity_poly.entity_id
_entity_poly.type
_entity_poly.pdbx_seq_one_letter_code
_entity_poly.pdbx_strand_id
1 'polypeptide(L)'
;MRAFSKSKLLALRQCPKRLWLEVHRPDLREDSAATQASFQIGNTVGDIARQLYDPVGNGALIDVQSEGFEHAFERSAELLQSTQPIFEAGFSAGGALAFADVMLPEQKDGKQVWRMVEVKSSTSVKDYHRDDVAVQAFVAQSAGVPLESIALAHIDSSWVYPGNEDYKGLLTENDLTAEAFARTGEVEDWIAQAQSIAAESSEPAIETGNHCNLPFECGFHDYCSRNEPKPEYPVYWLPRFSSAKTQELAMQGVDDLRNVSDDLLNYKQQRVKD
;
A
#
# COMPACT_ATOMS: atom_id res chain seq x y z
N MET A 1 10.50 0.05 -22.41
CA MET A 1 9.27 -0.05 -21.60
C MET A 1 9.61 0.47 -20.21
N ARG A 2 8.72 1.25 -19.56
CA ARG A 2 9.00 1.84 -18.24
C ARG A 2 8.78 0.79 -17.14
N ALA A 3 9.60 0.77 -16.09
CA ALA A 3 9.28 0.00 -14.90
C ALA A 3 8.34 0.78 -13.95
N PHE A 4 7.26 0.15 -13.49
CA PHE A 4 6.35 0.72 -12.48
C PHE A 4 6.60 0.12 -11.10
N SER A 5 6.69 0.97 -10.07
CA SER A 5 6.76 0.50 -8.69
C SER A 5 5.46 -0.19 -8.28
N LYS A 6 5.53 -1.09 -7.28
CA LYS A 6 4.35 -1.63 -6.56
C LYS A 6 3.33 -0.53 -6.26
N SER A 7 3.78 0.57 -5.65
CA SER A 7 2.92 1.71 -5.32
C SER A 7 2.20 2.33 -6.52
N LYS A 8 2.85 2.42 -7.69
CA LYS A 8 2.23 2.94 -8.92
C LYS A 8 1.21 1.97 -9.51
N LEU A 9 1.50 0.67 -9.48
CA LEU A 9 0.53 -0.35 -9.91
C LEU A 9 -0.70 -0.34 -8.99
N LEU A 10 -0.53 -0.16 -7.69
CA LEU A 10 -1.65 -0.02 -6.76
C LEU A 10 -2.39 1.31 -6.93
N ALA A 11 -1.70 2.39 -7.28
CA ALA A 11 -2.32 3.65 -7.65
C ALA A 11 -3.24 3.48 -8.88
N LEU A 12 -2.81 2.72 -9.89
CA LEU A 12 -3.65 2.34 -11.04
C LEU A 12 -4.89 1.55 -10.60
N ARG A 13 -4.70 0.56 -9.73
CA ARG A 13 -5.80 -0.28 -9.20
C ARG A 13 -6.86 0.55 -8.48
N GLN A 14 -6.45 1.63 -7.83
CA GLN A 14 -7.37 2.59 -7.23
C GLN A 14 -7.99 3.51 -8.30
N CYS A 15 -7.18 4.13 -9.16
CA CYS A 15 -7.65 5.02 -10.22
C CYS A 15 -6.60 5.20 -11.33
N PRO A 16 -6.93 4.93 -12.61
CA PRO A 16 -6.01 5.18 -13.73
C PRO A 16 -5.52 6.63 -13.83
N LYS A 17 -6.40 7.60 -13.52
CA LYS A 17 -6.02 9.02 -13.47
C LYS A 17 -4.96 9.28 -12.40
N ARG A 18 -5.04 8.61 -11.25
CA ARG A 18 -4.02 8.70 -10.19
C ARG A 18 -2.66 8.20 -10.67
N LEU A 19 -2.59 7.04 -11.35
CA LEU A 19 -1.33 6.57 -11.95
C LEU A 19 -0.76 7.62 -12.91
N TRP A 20 -1.60 8.15 -13.82
CA TRP A 20 -1.16 9.16 -14.79
C TRP A 20 -0.57 10.38 -14.09
N LEU A 21 -1.22 10.88 -13.04
CA LEU A 21 -0.75 12.02 -12.25
C LEU A 21 0.54 11.72 -11.48
N GLU A 22 0.69 10.54 -10.87
CA GLU A 22 1.96 10.13 -10.22
C GLU A 22 3.13 10.03 -11.22
N VAL A 23 2.83 9.82 -12.50
CA VAL A 23 3.81 9.72 -13.58
C VAL A 23 4.17 11.08 -14.14
N HIS A 24 3.18 11.91 -14.49
CA HIS A 24 3.36 13.12 -15.28
C HIS A 24 3.34 14.39 -14.45
N ARG A 25 2.60 14.40 -13.34
CA ARG A 25 2.36 15.58 -12.49
C ARG A 25 2.47 15.27 -10.99
N PRO A 26 3.57 14.64 -10.53
CA PRO A 26 3.74 14.30 -9.12
C PRO A 26 3.79 15.52 -8.21
N ASP A 27 4.07 16.71 -8.76
CA ASP A 27 4.04 18.02 -8.08
C ASP A 27 2.66 18.40 -7.53
N LEU A 28 1.59 17.81 -8.07
CA LEU A 28 0.21 18.09 -7.65
C LEU A 28 -0.26 17.22 -6.48
N ARG A 29 0.60 16.33 -5.97
CA ARG A 29 0.25 15.43 -4.87
C ARG A 29 0.30 16.17 -3.54
N GLU A 30 -0.79 16.12 -2.80
CA GLU A 30 -0.92 16.62 -1.44
C GLU A 30 -1.47 15.49 -0.56
N ASP A 31 -0.59 14.93 0.29
CA ASP A 31 -1.01 13.92 1.27
C ASP A 31 -1.43 14.59 2.58
N SER A 32 -2.57 14.17 3.14
CA SER A 32 -3.05 14.67 4.42
C SER A 32 -2.11 14.33 5.58
N ALA A 33 -2.22 15.08 6.68
CA ALA A 33 -1.46 14.79 7.90
C ALA A 33 -1.76 13.37 8.44
N ALA A 34 -2.99 12.87 8.28
CA ALA A 34 -3.37 11.51 8.67
C ALA A 34 -2.70 10.45 7.78
N THR A 35 -2.59 10.71 6.48
CA THR A 35 -1.86 9.85 5.54
C THR A 35 -0.37 9.82 5.86
N GLN A 36 0.26 10.97 6.12
CA GLN A 36 1.66 11.06 6.54
C GLN A 36 1.92 10.32 7.86
N ALA A 37 1.05 10.48 8.86
CA ALA A 37 1.15 9.74 10.12
C ALA A 37 1.04 8.22 9.91
N SER A 38 0.18 7.78 8.98
CA SER A 38 0.04 6.36 8.64
C SER A 38 1.31 5.78 7.99
N PHE A 39 2.00 6.56 7.15
CA PHE A 39 3.30 6.16 6.60
C PHE A 39 4.36 6.03 7.69
N GLN A 40 4.41 6.97 8.63
CA GLN A 40 5.36 6.90 9.76
C GLN A 40 5.12 5.66 10.64
N ILE A 41 3.85 5.36 10.95
CA ILE A 41 3.48 4.13 11.68
C ILE A 41 3.92 2.90 10.88
N GLY A 42 3.71 2.90 9.57
CA GLY A 42 4.19 1.82 8.68
C GLY A 42 5.69 1.59 8.81
N ASN A 43 6.49 2.65 8.74
CA ASN A 43 7.95 2.58 8.90
C ASN A 43 8.35 2.01 10.27
N THR A 44 7.69 2.46 11.36
CA THR A 44 7.96 1.93 12.70
C THR A 44 7.61 0.44 12.81
N VAL A 45 6.51 0.00 12.21
CA VAL A 45 6.15 -1.44 12.18
C VAL A 45 7.15 -2.23 11.33
N GLY A 46 7.65 -1.66 10.23
CA GLY A 46 8.75 -2.24 9.45
C GLY A 46 10.02 -2.40 10.27
N ASP A 47 10.44 -1.37 11.01
CA ASP A 47 11.61 -1.42 11.90
C ASP A 47 11.47 -2.52 12.96
N ILE A 48 10.29 -2.66 13.56
CA ILE A 48 9.98 -3.73 14.52
C ILE A 48 10.01 -5.10 13.85
N ALA A 49 9.45 -5.23 12.64
CA ALA A 49 9.48 -6.48 11.91
C ALA A 49 10.93 -6.95 11.67
N ARG A 50 11.86 -6.05 11.35
CA ARG A 50 13.27 -6.41 11.22
C ARG A 50 13.83 -7.03 12.50
N GLN A 51 13.52 -6.45 13.66
CA GLN A 51 13.95 -6.99 14.96
C GLN A 51 13.37 -8.39 15.22
N LEU A 52 12.12 -8.62 14.82
CA LEU A 52 11.42 -9.90 15.01
C LEU A 52 11.94 -11.00 14.06
N TYR A 53 12.26 -10.63 12.81
CA TYR A 53 12.72 -11.56 11.78
C TYR A 53 14.24 -11.76 11.74
N ASP A 54 15.02 -10.91 12.41
CA ASP A 54 16.46 -11.07 12.60
C ASP A 54 16.85 -10.96 14.09
N PRO A 55 16.48 -11.95 14.92
CA PRO A 55 16.83 -11.94 16.34
C PRO A 55 18.33 -12.13 16.61
N VAL A 56 19.11 -12.55 15.61
CA VAL A 56 20.56 -12.79 15.72
C VAL A 56 21.36 -11.56 15.28
N GLY A 57 20.76 -10.64 14.53
CA GLY A 57 21.40 -9.41 14.05
C GLY A 57 22.37 -9.66 12.88
N ASN A 58 22.11 -10.67 12.04
CA ASN A 58 22.94 -10.99 10.87
C ASN A 58 22.28 -10.64 9.53
N GLY A 59 21.07 -10.07 9.55
CA GLY A 59 20.35 -9.66 8.36
C GLY A 59 20.97 -8.44 7.69
N ALA A 60 20.75 -8.30 6.39
CA ALA A 60 21.18 -7.15 5.61
C ALA A 60 19.99 -6.27 5.24
N LEU A 61 20.04 -5.00 5.64
CA LEU A 61 19.14 -3.96 5.15
C LEU A 61 19.69 -3.33 3.88
N ILE A 62 18.83 -3.19 2.88
CA ILE A 62 19.10 -2.42 1.66
C ILE A 62 18.38 -1.08 1.80
N ASP A 63 19.12 0.01 1.66
CA ASP A 63 18.58 1.36 1.76
C ASP A 63 18.60 2.01 0.37
N VAL A 64 17.48 1.88 -0.34
CA VAL A 64 17.33 2.46 -1.68
C VAL A 64 17.49 3.98 -1.71
N GLN A 65 17.24 4.69 -0.59
CA GLN A 65 17.36 6.14 -0.56
C GLN A 65 18.83 6.58 -0.60
N SER A 66 19.69 5.86 0.10
CA SER A 66 21.14 6.15 0.11
C SER A 66 21.89 5.47 -1.04
N GLU A 67 21.47 4.28 -1.47
CA GLU A 67 22.17 3.47 -2.47
C GLU A 67 21.70 3.75 -3.92
N GLY A 68 20.44 4.19 -4.09
CA GLY A 68 19.79 4.29 -5.39
C GLY A 68 19.29 2.94 -5.91
N PHE A 69 18.34 2.98 -6.86
CA PHE A 69 17.63 1.78 -7.34
C PHE A 69 18.55 0.73 -7.97
N GLU A 70 19.49 1.12 -8.83
CA GLU A 70 20.35 0.18 -9.54
C GLU A 70 21.21 -0.63 -8.56
N HIS A 71 21.87 0.06 -7.62
CA HIS A 71 22.72 -0.59 -6.63
C HIS A 71 21.90 -1.44 -5.64
N ALA A 72 20.71 -0.98 -5.26
CA ALA A 72 19.79 -1.76 -4.42
C ALA A 72 19.40 -3.10 -5.09
N PHE A 73 19.17 -3.12 -6.40
CA PHE A 73 18.85 -4.35 -7.14
C PHE A 73 20.06 -5.30 -7.25
N GLU A 74 21.25 -4.75 -7.55
CA GLU A 74 22.50 -5.53 -7.61
C GLU A 74 22.80 -6.18 -6.26
N ARG A 75 22.75 -5.39 -5.18
CA ARG A 75 23.01 -5.87 -3.82
C ARG A 75 21.96 -6.88 -3.37
N SER A 76 20.69 -6.72 -3.75
CA SER A 76 19.66 -7.73 -3.51
C SER A 76 20.01 -9.06 -4.18
N ALA A 77 20.41 -9.03 -5.45
CA ALA A 77 20.77 -10.23 -6.21
C ALA A 77 22.01 -10.94 -5.62
N GLU A 78 23.00 -10.20 -5.14
CA GLU A 78 24.16 -10.74 -4.43
C GLU A 78 23.76 -11.40 -3.10
N LEU A 79 22.96 -10.70 -2.29
CA LEU A 79 22.51 -11.19 -0.99
C LEU A 79 21.61 -12.43 -1.10
N LEU A 80 20.89 -12.58 -2.21
CA LEU A 80 20.10 -13.79 -2.49
C LEU A 80 20.96 -15.07 -2.65
N GLN A 81 22.29 -14.95 -2.79
CA GLN A 81 23.24 -16.07 -2.77
C GLN A 81 23.76 -16.40 -1.35
N SER A 82 23.41 -15.58 -0.35
CA SER A 82 23.77 -15.79 1.05
C SER A 82 22.65 -16.50 1.81
N THR A 83 22.92 -16.88 3.07
CA THR A 83 21.92 -17.54 3.95
C THR A 83 21.47 -16.64 5.09
N GLN A 84 21.49 -15.31 4.91
CA GLN A 84 21.01 -14.36 5.92
C GLN A 84 19.69 -13.71 5.50
N PRO A 85 18.86 -13.23 6.46
CA PRO A 85 17.70 -12.42 6.14
C PRO A 85 18.07 -11.18 5.34
N ILE A 86 17.21 -10.76 4.40
CA ILE A 86 17.36 -9.52 3.66
C ILE A 86 16.12 -8.66 3.92
N PHE A 87 16.34 -7.40 4.26
CA PHE A 87 15.29 -6.43 4.51
C PHE A 87 15.28 -5.38 3.40
N GLU A 88 14.08 -5.05 2.93
CA GLU A 88 13.86 -4.18 1.78
C GLU A 88 14.60 -4.65 0.51
N ALA A 89 14.53 -5.96 0.24
CA ALA A 89 15.14 -6.54 -0.97
C ALA A 89 14.44 -6.02 -2.23
N GLY A 90 15.18 -5.34 -3.10
CA GLY A 90 14.67 -4.73 -4.33
C GLY A 90 14.76 -5.66 -5.54
N PHE A 91 13.69 -5.69 -6.33
CA PHE A 91 13.61 -6.45 -7.58
C PHE A 91 13.04 -5.58 -8.71
N SER A 92 13.51 -5.80 -9.93
CA SER A 92 13.00 -5.13 -11.15
C SER A 92 12.97 -6.12 -12.30
N ALA A 93 11.77 -6.49 -12.74
CA ALA A 93 11.54 -7.46 -13.79
C ALA A 93 10.11 -7.34 -14.35
N GLY A 94 9.88 -7.82 -15.57
CA GLY A 94 8.53 -7.87 -16.15
C GLY A 94 7.85 -6.51 -16.36
N GLY A 95 8.61 -5.39 -16.37
CA GLY A 95 8.03 -4.04 -16.46
C GLY A 95 7.56 -3.46 -15.12
N ALA A 96 7.90 -4.11 -14.01
CA ALA A 96 7.60 -3.63 -12.65
C ALA A 96 8.83 -3.70 -11.74
N LEU A 97 8.78 -2.96 -10.64
CA LEU A 97 9.77 -3.02 -9.57
C LEU A 97 9.07 -3.05 -8.21
N ALA A 98 9.66 -3.77 -7.26
CA ALA A 98 9.13 -3.90 -5.92
C ALA A 98 10.25 -4.11 -4.92
N PHE A 99 10.02 -3.68 -3.68
CA PHE A 99 10.87 -3.95 -2.54
C PHE A 99 10.09 -4.87 -1.60
N ALA A 100 10.68 -5.99 -1.22
CA ALA A 100 10.12 -6.93 -0.25
C ALA A 100 10.59 -6.54 1.15
N ASP A 101 9.67 -6.35 2.09
CA ASP A 101 10.00 -5.91 3.45
C ASP A 101 10.95 -6.89 4.13
N VAL A 102 10.69 -8.20 3.98
CA VAL A 102 11.51 -9.28 4.53
C VAL A 102 11.64 -10.42 3.53
N MET A 103 12.87 -10.88 3.33
CA MET A 103 13.22 -12.10 2.62
C MET A 103 13.98 -13.02 3.57
N LEU A 104 13.46 -14.22 3.79
CA LEU A 104 14.02 -15.23 4.67
C LEU A 104 14.54 -16.41 3.84
N PRO A 105 15.81 -16.81 4.01
CA PRO A 105 16.37 -17.96 3.31
C PRO A 105 15.86 -19.26 3.95
N GLU A 106 15.40 -20.18 3.12
CA GLU A 106 14.95 -21.51 3.50
C GLU A 106 15.67 -22.58 2.67
N GLN A 107 15.57 -23.83 3.11
CA GLN A 107 16.13 -24.98 2.40
C GLN A 107 15.01 -25.95 2.04
N LYS A 108 14.87 -26.24 0.74
CA LYS A 108 13.92 -27.21 0.22
C LYS A 108 14.61 -28.13 -0.77
N ASP A 109 14.53 -29.44 -0.54
CA ASP A 109 15.16 -30.47 -1.36
C ASP A 109 16.67 -30.23 -1.63
N GLY A 110 17.39 -29.72 -0.62
CA GLY A 110 18.82 -29.42 -0.70
C GLY A 110 19.17 -28.20 -1.54
N LYS A 111 18.19 -27.36 -1.89
CA LYS A 111 18.36 -26.09 -2.59
C LYS A 111 17.88 -24.94 -1.72
N GLN A 112 18.58 -23.82 -1.83
CA GLN A 112 18.13 -22.58 -1.22
C GLN A 112 16.90 -22.04 -1.96
N VAL A 113 15.87 -21.74 -1.19
CA VAL A 113 14.65 -21.07 -1.63
C VAL A 113 14.40 -19.89 -0.69
N TRP A 114 13.48 -19.01 -1.08
CA TRP A 114 13.20 -17.80 -0.32
C TRP A 114 11.74 -17.74 0.10
N ARG A 115 11.52 -17.31 1.33
CA ARG A 115 10.21 -16.94 1.87
C ARG A 115 10.14 -15.43 1.98
N MET A 116 9.11 -14.84 1.39
CA MET A 116 8.86 -13.40 1.46
C MET A 116 7.81 -13.09 2.53
N VAL A 117 7.97 -12.00 3.26
CA VAL A 117 6.94 -11.46 4.16
C VAL A 117 6.71 -9.99 3.84
N GLU A 118 5.46 -9.65 3.52
CA GLU A 118 4.97 -8.27 3.43
C GLU A 118 4.41 -7.86 4.79
N VAL A 119 4.87 -6.74 5.34
CA VAL A 119 4.54 -6.27 6.69
C VAL A 119 3.55 -5.12 6.61
N LYS A 120 2.44 -5.23 7.36
CA LYS A 120 1.40 -4.19 7.42
C LYS A 120 1.11 -3.76 8.86
N SER A 121 0.91 -2.46 9.05
CA SER A 121 0.46 -1.87 10.33
C SER A 121 -1.04 -2.05 10.60
N SER A 122 -1.80 -2.61 9.65
CA SER A 122 -3.20 -2.99 9.84
C SER A 122 -3.35 -4.13 10.85
N THR A 123 -4.56 -4.32 11.37
CA THR A 123 -4.88 -5.43 12.30
C THR A 123 -5.52 -6.66 11.62
N SER A 124 -5.66 -6.64 10.31
CA SER A 124 -6.24 -7.73 9.52
C SER A 124 -5.83 -7.62 8.05
N VAL A 125 -5.92 -8.74 7.33
CA VAL A 125 -5.77 -8.79 5.87
C VAL A 125 -6.91 -8.03 5.21
N LYS A 126 -6.60 -7.23 4.18
CA LYS A 126 -7.55 -6.48 3.35
C LYS A 126 -7.29 -6.78 1.89
N ASP A 127 -8.27 -6.55 1.03
CA ASP A 127 -8.17 -6.93 -0.39
C ASP A 127 -7.01 -6.25 -1.12
N TYR A 128 -6.73 -4.97 -0.84
CA TYR A 128 -5.58 -4.31 -1.45
C TYR A 128 -4.22 -4.88 -1.01
N HIS A 129 -4.15 -5.55 0.15
CA HIS A 129 -2.94 -6.27 0.52
C HIS A 129 -2.71 -7.51 -0.37
N ARG A 130 -3.78 -8.12 -0.88
CA ARG A 130 -3.70 -9.24 -1.82
C ARG A 130 -3.09 -8.77 -3.15
N ASP A 131 -3.38 -7.54 -3.55
CA ASP A 131 -2.75 -6.88 -4.71
C ASP A 131 -1.27 -6.58 -4.43
N ASP A 132 -0.90 -6.11 -3.22
CA ASP A 132 0.51 -5.91 -2.82
C ASP A 132 1.34 -7.19 -3.01
N VAL A 133 0.91 -8.30 -2.38
CA VAL A 133 1.65 -9.58 -2.40
C VAL A 133 1.68 -10.20 -3.80
N ALA A 134 0.62 -10.04 -4.59
CA ALA A 134 0.60 -10.51 -5.98
C ALA A 134 1.66 -9.79 -6.83
N VAL A 135 1.76 -8.46 -6.72
CA VAL A 135 2.78 -7.69 -7.44
C VAL A 135 4.19 -8.08 -6.98
N GLN A 136 4.44 -8.17 -5.68
CA GLN A 136 5.76 -8.53 -5.17
C GLN A 136 6.19 -9.95 -5.57
N ALA A 137 5.29 -10.93 -5.45
CA ALA A 137 5.55 -12.30 -5.88
C ALA A 137 5.87 -12.36 -7.38
N PHE A 138 5.06 -11.69 -8.21
CA PHE A 138 5.29 -11.58 -9.65
C PHE A 138 6.67 -11.01 -9.98
N VAL A 139 7.05 -9.88 -9.38
CA VAL A 139 8.32 -9.21 -9.68
C VAL A 139 9.51 -10.07 -9.21
N ALA A 140 9.43 -10.67 -8.02
CA ALA A 140 10.50 -11.54 -7.51
C ALA A 140 10.67 -12.80 -8.37
N GLN A 141 9.58 -13.50 -8.71
CA GLN A 141 9.65 -14.67 -9.59
C GLN A 141 10.16 -14.30 -10.99
N SER A 142 9.70 -13.17 -11.55
CA SER A 142 10.17 -12.66 -12.84
C SER A 142 11.65 -12.25 -12.81
N ALA A 143 12.18 -11.85 -11.65
CA ALA A 143 13.59 -11.57 -11.43
C ALA A 143 14.44 -12.83 -11.21
N GLY A 144 13.82 -14.02 -11.22
CA GLY A 144 14.51 -15.31 -11.06
C GLY A 144 14.74 -15.72 -9.60
N VAL A 145 14.10 -15.05 -8.63
CA VAL A 145 14.14 -15.47 -7.23
C VAL A 145 13.45 -16.83 -7.09
N PRO A 146 14.08 -17.85 -6.47
CA PRO A 146 13.42 -19.12 -6.16
C PRO A 146 12.48 -18.94 -4.96
N LEU A 147 11.40 -18.19 -5.18
CA LEU A 147 10.40 -17.83 -4.19
C LEU A 147 9.50 -19.04 -3.92
N GLU A 148 9.58 -19.57 -2.71
CA GLU A 148 8.81 -20.74 -2.26
C GLU A 148 7.47 -20.32 -1.65
N SER A 149 7.46 -19.27 -0.84
CA SER A 149 6.26 -18.81 -0.16
C SER A 149 6.25 -17.29 0.03
N ILE A 150 5.05 -16.75 0.18
CA ILE A 150 4.82 -15.35 0.53
C ILE A 150 3.71 -15.26 1.58
N ALA A 151 4.00 -14.53 2.66
CA ALA A 151 3.06 -14.29 3.75
C ALA A 151 2.82 -12.79 3.94
N LEU A 152 1.66 -12.46 4.50
CA LEU A 152 1.38 -11.13 5.01
C LEU A 152 1.41 -11.14 6.53
N ALA A 153 2.34 -10.39 7.11
CA ALA A 153 2.40 -10.12 8.54
C ALA A 153 1.58 -8.86 8.86
N HIS A 154 0.71 -8.92 9.86
CA HIS A 154 -0.04 -7.76 10.34
C HIS A 154 -0.08 -7.74 11.87
N ILE A 155 -0.43 -6.59 12.44
CA ILE A 155 -0.53 -6.45 13.90
C ILE A 155 -1.63 -7.38 14.44
N ASP A 156 -1.32 -8.17 15.46
CA ASP A 156 -2.30 -8.88 16.24
C ASP A 156 -3.01 -7.91 17.19
N SER A 157 -4.28 -7.62 16.91
CA SER A 157 -5.10 -6.72 17.74
C SER A 157 -5.33 -7.19 19.18
N SER A 158 -5.05 -8.46 19.48
CA SER A 158 -5.13 -9.01 20.84
C SER A 158 -3.82 -8.91 21.63
N TRP A 159 -2.72 -8.56 20.96
CA TRP A 159 -1.41 -8.45 21.58
C TRP A 159 -1.34 -7.23 22.51
N VAL A 160 -0.73 -7.44 23.68
CA VAL A 160 -0.52 -6.40 24.69
C VAL A 160 0.98 -6.22 24.88
N TYR A 161 1.46 -4.99 24.70
CA TYR A 161 2.88 -4.67 24.83
C TYR A 161 3.39 -4.99 26.24
N PRO A 162 4.31 -5.95 26.41
CA PRO A 162 4.85 -6.31 27.71
C PRO A 162 5.85 -5.27 28.28
N GLY A 163 6.26 -4.28 27.48
CA GLY A 163 7.30 -3.31 27.83
C GLY A 163 8.70 -3.75 27.39
N ASN A 164 9.72 -2.97 27.76
CA ASN A 164 11.14 -3.27 27.54
C ASN A 164 11.53 -3.53 26.07
N GLU A 165 10.85 -2.89 25.12
CA GLU A 165 11.09 -3.07 23.68
C GLU A 165 10.87 -4.53 23.20
N ASP A 166 10.15 -5.34 23.98
CA ASP A 166 9.80 -6.70 23.59
C ASP A 166 8.53 -6.67 22.73
N TYR A 167 8.73 -6.78 21.42
CA TYR A 167 7.66 -6.84 20.42
C TYR A 167 7.27 -8.28 20.05
N LYS A 168 7.76 -9.29 20.76
CA LYS A 168 7.49 -10.68 20.43
C LYS A 168 6.00 -10.97 20.45
N GLY A 169 5.48 -11.53 19.35
CA GLY A 169 4.06 -11.84 19.18
C GLY A 169 3.22 -10.66 18.69
N LEU A 170 3.81 -9.48 18.42
CA LEU A 170 3.08 -8.34 17.85
C LEU A 170 2.51 -8.66 16.47
N LEU A 171 3.27 -9.40 15.64
CA LEU A 171 2.89 -9.73 14.27
C LEU A 171 2.29 -11.13 14.20
N THR A 172 1.17 -11.25 13.49
CA THR A 172 0.58 -12.51 13.07
C THR A 172 0.62 -12.62 11.55
N GLU A 173 0.86 -13.83 11.05
CA GLU A 173 1.12 -14.07 9.64
C GLU A 173 -0.03 -14.83 8.97
N ASN A 174 -0.31 -14.46 7.73
CA ASN A 174 -1.28 -15.12 6.87
C ASN A 174 -0.56 -15.58 5.61
N ASP A 175 -0.53 -16.89 5.38
CA ASP A 175 0.02 -17.44 4.13
C ASP A 175 -0.90 -17.04 2.96
N LEU A 176 -0.33 -16.35 1.97
CA LEU A 176 -1.03 -15.93 0.75
C LEU A 176 -0.38 -16.51 -0.51
N THR A 177 0.44 -17.56 -0.37
CA THR A 177 1.29 -18.10 -1.43
C THR A 177 0.50 -18.54 -2.65
N ALA A 178 -0.48 -19.44 -2.44
CA ALA A 178 -1.27 -20.00 -3.53
C ALA A 178 -2.07 -18.92 -4.28
N GLU A 179 -2.58 -17.93 -3.53
CA GLU A 179 -3.33 -16.83 -4.10
C GLU A 179 -2.42 -15.87 -4.88
N ALA A 180 -1.30 -15.44 -4.31
CA ALA A 180 -0.37 -14.55 -4.99
C ALA A 180 0.16 -15.17 -6.29
N PHE A 181 0.51 -16.46 -6.28
CA PHE A 181 1.06 -17.15 -7.45
C PHE A 181 0.00 -17.40 -8.54
N ALA A 182 -1.28 -17.51 -8.17
CA ALA A 182 -2.37 -17.66 -9.15
C ALA A 182 -2.65 -16.36 -9.96
N ARG A 183 -2.13 -15.21 -9.50
CA ARG A 183 -2.48 -13.89 -10.02
C ARG A 183 -1.45 -13.28 -10.98
N THR A 184 -0.45 -14.06 -11.41
CA THR A 184 0.57 -13.63 -12.40
C THR A 184 -0.05 -12.94 -13.60
N GLY A 185 -1.07 -13.53 -14.22
CA GLY A 185 -1.73 -12.95 -15.40
C GLY A 185 -2.45 -11.62 -15.09
N GLU A 186 -3.05 -11.48 -13.91
CA GLU A 186 -3.64 -10.19 -13.50
C GLU A 186 -2.57 -9.10 -13.37
N VAL A 187 -1.41 -9.43 -12.80
CA VAL A 187 -0.31 -8.47 -12.66
C VAL A 187 0.25 -8.05 -14.01
N GLU A 188 0.39 -8.99 -14.96
CA GLU A 188 0.79 -8.67 -16.34
C GLU A 188 -0.21 -7.71 -17.01
N ASP A 189 -1.51 -7.95 -16.85
CA ASP A 189 -2.56 -7.07 -17.36
C ASP A 189 -2.50 -5.67 -16.73
N TRP A 190 -2.26 -5.58 -15.42
CA TRP A 190 -2.09 -4.29 -14.73
C TRP A 190 -0.86 -3.53 -15.23
N ILE A 191 0.25 -4.23 -15.47
CA ILE A 191 1.46 -3.62 -16.02
C ILE A 191 1.19 -3.11 -17.44
N ALA A 192 0.53 -3.91 -18.29
CA ALA A 192 0.17 -3.51 -19.65
C ALA A 192 -0.76 -2.27 -19.64
N GLN A 193 -1.77 -2.28 -18.76
CA GLN A 193 -2.65 -1.13 -18.56
C GLN A 193 -1.86 0.09 -18.07
N ALA A 194 -0.92 -0.09 -17.13
CA ALA A 194 -0.08 1.00 -16.64
C ALA A 194 0.77 1.61 -17.76
N GLN A 195 1.35 0.80 -18.65
CA GLN A 195 2.07 1.31 -19.82
C GLN A 195 1.15 2.14 -20.72
N SER A 196 -0.05 1.64 -21.01
CA SER A 196 -1.02 2.32 -21.86
C SER A 196 -1.40 3.68 -21.27
N ILE A 197 -1.83 3.71 -20.01
CA ILE A 197 -2.22 4.94 -19.32
C ILE A 197 -1.05 5.93 -19.26
N ALA A 198 0.14 5.48 -18.89
CA ALA A 198 1.30 6.36 -18.80
C ALA A 198 1.72 6.95 -20.17
N ALA A 199 1.38 6.30 -21.27
CA ALA A 199 1.66 6.77 -22.62
C ALA A 199 0.64 7.81 -23.13
N GLU A 200 -0.50 8.00 -22.46
CA GLU A 200 -1.49 8.98 -22.84
C GLU A 200 -0.96 10.41 -22.71
N SER A 201 -1.20 11.25 -23.73
CA SER A 201 -0.74 12.64 -23.77
C SER A 201 -1.48 13.56 -22.79
N SER A 202 -2.64 13.13 -22.31
CA SER A 202 -3.50 13.88 -21.40
C SER A 202 -4.01 12.96 -20.29
N GLU A 203 -4.34 13.55 -19.14
CA GLU A 203 -4.92 12.78 -18.04
C GLU A 203 -6.24 12.07 -18.45
N PRO A 204 -6.48 10.84 -17.98
CA PRO A 204 -7.75 10.17 -18.16
C PRO A 204 -8.93 11.00 -17.63
N ALA A 205 -10.03 11.06 -18.38
CA ALA A 205 -11.25 11.74 -17.97
C ALA A 205 -12.04 10.89 -16.96
N ILE A 206 -11.67 11.01 -15.69
CA ILE A 206 -12.32 10.35 -14.55
C ILE A 206 -12.81 11.42 -13.58
N GLU A 207 -14.11 11.42 -13.32
CA GLU A 207 -14.76 12.27 -12.30
C GLU A 207 -14.39 11.80 -10.89
N THR A 208 -14.48 12.68 -9.89
CA THR A 208 -14.26 12.29 -8.50
C THR A 208 -15.32 11.29 -8.03
N GLY A 209 -15.00 10.52 -7.00
CA GLY A 209 -15.93 9.56 -6.44
C GLY A 209 -15.30 8.69 -5.36
N ASN A 210 -15.91 7.52 -5.11
CA ASN A 210 -15.50 6.63 -4.02
C ASN A 210 -14.02 6.22 -4.08
N HIS A 211 -13.48 6.04 -5.30
CA HIS A 211 -12.08 5.70 -5.51
C HIS A 211 -11.10 6.79 -5.05
N CYS A 212 -11.56 8.02 -4.79
CA CYS A 212 -10.74 9.07 -4.21
C CYS A 212 -10.44 8.84 -2.71
N ASN A 213 -11.23 7.99 -2.04
CA ASN A 213 -11.13 7.74 -0.60
C ASN A 213 -10.95 6.27 -0.24
N LEU A 214 -11.15 5.35 -1.19
CA LEU A 214 -11.05 3.91 -1.01
C LEU A 214 -9.99 3.30 -1.94
N PRO A 215 -9.15 2.38 -1.45
CA PRO A 215 -8.99 2.00 -0.03
C PRO A 215 -8.22 3.04 0.80
N PHE A 216 -7.63 4.05 0.14
CA PHE A 216 -6.89 5.14 0.75
C PHE A 216 -7.37 6.48 0.24
N GLU A 217 -7.14 7.52 1.03
CA GLU A 217 -7.23 8.90 0.56
C GLU A 217 -6.26 9.12 -0.62
N CYS A 218 -6.77 9.66 -1.72
CA CYS A 218 -5.99 9.97 -2.91
C CYS A 218 -5.33 11.34 -2.75
N GLY A 219 -4.00 11.40 -2.76
CA GLY A 219 -3.26 12.66 -2.68
C GLY A 219 -3.47 13.62 -3.87
N PHE A 220 -4.26 13.24 -4.89
CA PHE A 220 -4.64 14.15 -5.98
C PHE A 220 -6.10 14.58 -5.91
N HIS A 221 -6.80 14.28 -4.82
CA HIS A 221 -8.22 14.59 -4.67
C HIS A 221 -8.48 16.10 -4.79
N ASP A 222 -7.65 16.94 -4.16
CA ASP A 222 -7.79 18.40 -4.22
C ASP A 222 -7.56 18.95 -5.62
N TYR A 223 -6.61 18.38 -6.35
CA TYR A 223 -6.44 18.69 -7.77
C TYR A 223 -7.67 18.25 -8.57
N CYS A 224 -8.15 17.02 -8.41
CA CYS A 224 -9.27 16.50 -9.22
C CYS A 224 -10.59 17.24 -8.93
N SER A 225 -10.84 17.62 -7.67
CA SER A 225 -12.03 18.35 -7.22
C SER A 225 -11.91 19.88 -7.34
N ARG A 226 -10.82 20.41 -7.91
CA ARG A 226 -10.53 21.87 -7.95
C ARG A 226 -11.61 22.74 -8.59
N ASN A 227 -12.41 22.15 -9.48
CA ASN A 227 -13.49 22.83 -10.20
C ASN A 227 -14.88 22.48 -9.65
N GLU A 228 -14.96 21.60 -8.65
CA GLU A 228 -16.21 21.22 -8.01
C GLU A 228 -16.61 22.28 -6.99
N PRO A 229 -17.92 22.56 -6.82
CA PRO A 229 -18.39 23.38 -5.72
C PRO A 229 -17.94 22.74 -4.40
N LYS A 230 -17.18 23.48 -3.59
CA LYS A 230 -16.80 23.01 -2.26
C LYS A 230 -17.91 23.39 -1.27
N PRO A 231 -18.41 22.45 -0.45
CA PRO A 231 -19.36 22.80 0.60
C PRO A 231 -18.70 23.78 1.57
N GLU A 232 -19.43 24.82 1.96
CA GLU A 232 -18.96 25.80 2.94
C GLU A 232 -18.86 25.15 4.32
N TYR A 233 -19.76 24.20 4.59
CA TYR A 233 -19.81 23.42 5.82
C TYR A 233 -19.84 21.93 5.49
N PRO A 234 -18.69 21.26 5.28
CA PRO A 234 -18.68 19.86 4.87
C PRO A 234 -19.34 18.90 5.86
N VAL A 235 -20.07 17.89 5.36
CA VAL A 235 -20.74 16.86 6.18
C VAL A 235 -19.79 16.14 7.15
N TYR A 236 -18.50 15.98 6.80
CA TYR A 236 -17.52 15.32 7.68
C TYR A 236 -17.19 16.10 8.96
N TRP A 237 -17.63 17.36 9.10
CA TRP A 237 -17.57 18.11 10.37
C TRP A 237 -18.54 17.57 11.42
N LEU A 238 -19.56 16.79 11.02
CA LEU A 238 -20.48 16.17 11.96
C LEU A 238 -19.76 15.13 12.83
N PRO A 239 -19.83 15.27 14.17
CA PRO A 239 -19.10 14.38 15.06
C PRO A 239 -19.66 12.96 14.99
N ARG A 240 -18.76 11.96 14.87
CA ARG A 240 -19.10 10.53 14.79
C ARG A 240 -20.13 10.23 13.68
N PHE A 241 -20.08 10.95 12.58
CA PHE A 241 -20.85 10.63 11.39
C PHE A 241 -20.10 9.57 10.59
N SER A 242 -20.74 8.44 10.30
CA SER A 242 -20.05 7.32 9.65
C SER A 242 -19.71 7.68 8.20
N SER A 243 -18.54 7.25 7.73
CA SER A 243 -18.12 7.42 6.33
C SER A 243 -19.17 6.88 5.35
N ALA A 244 -19.79 5.74 5.69
CA ALA A 244 -20.90 5.17 4.91
C ALA A 244 -22.10 6.11 4.78
N LYS A 245 -22.47 6.85 5.84
CA LYS A 245 -23.57 7.83 5.77
C LYS A 245 -23.15 9.09 5.01
N THR A 246 -21.92 9.57 5.19
CA THR A 246 -21.38 10.67 4.39
C THR A 246 -21.43 10.34 2.90
N GLN A 247 -21.10 9.11 2.55
CA GLN A 247 -21.13 8.61 1.18
C GLN A 247 -22.55 8.50 0.62
N GLU A 248 -23.49 7.97 1.40
CA GLU A 248 -24.91 7.89 1.01
C GLU A 248 -25.48 9.29 0.71
N LEU A 249 -25.14 10.28 1.54
CA LEU A 249 -25.54 11.67 1.32
C LEU A 249 -24.84 12.27 0.09
N ALA A 250 -23.54 12.03 -0.10
CA ALA A 250 -22.83 12.49 -1.29
C ALA A 250 -23.42 11.93 -2.59
N MET A 251 -23.84 10.65 -2.60
CA MET A 251 -24.56 10.04 -3.73
C MET A 251 -25.92 10.68 -4.03
N GLN A 252 -26.50 11.36 -3.03
CA GLN A 252 -27.74 12.14 -3.16
C GLN A 252 -27.45 13.62 -3.46
N GLY A 253 -26.18 14.01 -3.66
CA GLY A 253 -25.78 15.41 -3.89
C GLY A 253 -25.79 16.27 -2.61
N VAL A 254 -25.74 15.64 -1.43
CA VAL A 254 -25.71 16.31 -0.13
C VAL A 254 -24.31 16.20 0.48
N ASP A 255 -23.53 17.28 0.36
CA ASP A 255 -22.15 17.39 0.82
C ASP A 255 -21.92 18.54 1.81
N ASP A 256 -22.86 19.49 1.89
CA ASP A 256 -22.94 20.55 2.88
C ASP A 256 -23.88 20.16 4.04
N LEU A 257 -23.41 20.28 5.29
CA LEU A 257 -24.12 19.86 6.49
C LEU A 257 -25.44 20.61 6.70
N ARG A 258 -25.58 21.82 6.12
CA ARG A 258 -26.85 22.59 6.15
C ARG A 258 -27.97 21.85 5.43
N ASN A 259 -27.61 21.04 4.43
CA ASN A 259 -28.54 20.29 3.59
C ASN A 259 -28.86 18.89 4.14
N VAL A 260 -28.22 18.46 5.24
CA VAL A 260 -28.49 17.15 5.86
C VAL A 260 -29.81 17.20 6.62
N SER A 261 -30.71 16.25 6.36
CA SER A 261 -31.98 16.16 7.10
C SER A 261 -31.76 15.94 8.60
N ASP A 262 -32.49 16.69 9.44
CA ASP A 262 -32.39 16.60 10.90
C ASP A 262 -32.75 15.21 11.44
N ASP A 263 -33.60 14.47 10.71
CA ASP A 263 -33.98 13.09 11.02
C ASP A 263 -32.80 12.10 10.95
N LEU A 264 -31.74 12.47 10.24
CA LEU A 264 -30.52 11.66 10.11
C LEU A 264 -29.49 11.97 11.21
N LEU A 265 -29.73 13.01 12.02
CA LEU A 265 -28.79 13.56 12.99
C LEU A 265 -29.21 13.25 14.43
N ASN A 266 -28.25 12.89 15.28
CA ASN A 266 -28.48 12.87 16.72
C ASN A 266 -28.38 14.29 17.32
N TYR A 267 -28.80 14.44 18.58
CA TYR A 267 -28.77 15.73 19.28
C TYR A 267 -27.42 16.46 19.24
N LYS A 268 -26.28 15.74 19.32
CA LYS A 268 -24.95 16.38 19.24
C LYS A 268 -24.64 16.87 17.83
N GLN A 269 -25.10 16.16 16.81
CA GLN A 269 -24.90 16.51 15.41
C GLN A 269 -25.78 17.68 14.99
N GLN A 270 -27.04 17.72 15.44
CA GLN A 270 -27.93 18.87 15.23
C GLN A 270 -27.33 20.15 15.82
N ARG A 271 -26.77 20.09 17.03
CA ARG A 271 -26.04 21.22 17.64
C ARG A 271 -24.78 21.70 16.90
N VAL A 272 -24.20 20.87 16.04
CA VAL A 272 -23.06 21.26 15.19
C VAL A 272 -23.55 21.85 13.87
N LYS A 273 -24.76 21.47 13.45
CA LYS A 273 -25.42 21.99 12.27
C LYS A 273 -26.02 23.38 12.49
N ASP A 274 -26.62 23.62 13.65
CA ASP A 274 -27.20 24.90 14.10
C ASP A 274 -26.13 25.96 14.41
#